data_AF-A0A968PDH5-F1
#
_entry.id   AF-A0A968PDH5-F1
#
_cell.length_a   1.000
_cell.length_b   1.000
_cell.length_c   1.000
_cell.angle_alpha   90.00
_cell.angle_beta   90.00
_cell.angle_gamma   90.00
#
_symmetry.space_group_name_H-M   'P 1'
#
loop_
_entity.id
_entity.type
_entity.pdbx_description
1 polymer ?
#
loop_
_entity_poly.entity_id
_entity_poly.type
_entity_poly.pdbx_seq_one_letter_code
_entity_poly.pdbx_strand_id
1 'polypeptide(L)'
;MPTNMRGYAQGLDKATLGKPWSFTKNLPTLRLGHYQHKDIQREPLLFDLQNDPQQQKPLQDETVKQRMHEHMARLMKDYDAPAESYECMGLTHTMTK
;
A
#
# COMPACT_ATOMS: atom_id res chain seq x y z
N MET A 1 13.17 11.42 -12.27
CA MET A 1 11.76 11.71 -11.93
C MET A 1 11.01 11.95 -13.22
N PRO A 2 9.96 11.19 -13.57
CA PRO A 2 9.03 11.66 -14.59
C PRO A 2 8.08 12.66 -13.89
N THR A 3 8.38 13.94 -14.04
CA THR A 3 7.49 15.01 -13.57
C THR A 3 6.38 15.14 -14.60
N ASN A 4 5.15 14.80 -14.25
CA ASN A 4 3.99 15.09 -15.10
C ASN A 4 3.83 16.61 -15.18
N MET A 5 4.48 17.20 -16.18
CA MET A 5 4.41 18.63 -16.48
C MET A 5 3.04 18.97 -17.05
N ARG A 6 2.53 20.16 -16.73
CA ARG A 6 1.26 20.67 -17.26
C ARG A 6 1.31 20.64 -18.80
N GLY A 7 0.39 19.89 -19.44
CA GLY A 7 0.34 19.70 -20.89
C GLY A 7 0.93 18.37 -21.40
N TYR A 8 1.64 17.60 -20.57
CA TYR A 8 2.12 16.25 -20.90
C TYR A 8 1.22 15.19 -20.27
N ALA A 9 0.37 14.59 -21.10
CA ALA A 9 -0.52 13.48 -20.74
C ALA A 9 0.16 12.10 -20.85
N GLN A 10 1.44 11.99 -20.46
CA GLN A 10 2.14 10.70 -20.52
C GLN A 10 1.52 9.72 -19.52
N GLY A 11 1.19 8.52 -20.00
CA GLY A 11 0.62 7.45 -19.20
C GLY A 11 -0.92 7.40 -19.15
N LEU A 12 -1.63 8.31 -19.85
CA LEU A 12 -3.09 8.23 -20.00
C LEU A 12 -3.55 7.15 -21.00
N ASP A 13 -2.67 6.66 -21.88
CA ASP A 13 -3.02 5.66 -22.90
C ASP A 13 -3.56 4.35 -22.30
N LYS A 14 -3.19 4.04 -21.06
CA LYS A 14 -3.63 2.86 -20.30
C LYS A 14 -4.62 3.22 -19.18
N ALA A 15 -5.21 4.41 -19.22
CA ALA A 15 -6.17 4.82 -18.22
C ALA A 15 -7.43 3.96 -18.30
N THR A 16 -7.90 3.51 -17.14
CA THR A 16 -9.12 2.68 -17.02
C THR A 16 -10.01 3.24 -15.91
N LEU A 17 -11.30 2.93 -15.94
CA LEU A 17 -12.19 3.25 -14.82
C LEU A 17 -12.04 2.16 -13.75
N GLY A 18 -11.64 2.59 -12.55
CA GLY A 18 -11.54 1.75 -11.36
C GLY A 18 -12.91 1.54 -10.69
N LYS A 19 -12.96 0.54 -9.82
CA LYS A 19 -14.09 0.32 -8.91
C LYS A 19 -14.31 1.57 -8.05
N PRO A 20 -15.56 1.98 -7.79
CA PRO A 20 -15.85 3.03 -6.83
C PRO A 20 -15.33 2.66 -5.44
N TRP A 21 -14.78 3.63 -4.71
CA TRP A 21 -14.40 3.46 -3.31
C TRP A 21 -15.51 3.95 -2.40
N SER A 22 -15.51 3.44 -1.16
CA SER A 22 -16.44 3.86 -0.10
C SER A 22 -16.52 5.38 0.08
N PHE A 23 -15.39 6.08 -0.07
CA PHE A 23 -15.31 7.54 0.06
C PHE A 23 -15.60 8.33 -1.23
N THR A 24 -15.69 7.67 -2.39
CA THR A 24 -15.98 8.35 -3.67
C THR A 24 -17.47 8.47 -3.95
N LYS A 25 -18.33 8.21 -2.95
CA LYS A 25 -19.80 8.27 -3.07
C LYS A 25 -20.30 7.44 -4.26
N ASN A 26 -19.73 6.25 -4.46
CA ASN A 26 -20.02 5.34 -5.57
C ASN A 26 -19.68 5.87 -6.97
N LEU A 27 -18.90 6.94 -7.10
CA LEU A 27 -18.38 7.41 -8.37
C LEU A 27 -17.09 6.64 -8.75
N PRO A 28 -16.95 6.22 -10.02
CA PRO A 28 -15.76 5.52 -10.49
C PRO A 28 -14.55 6.46 -10.52
N THR A 29 -13.37 5.92 -10.19
CA THR A 29 -12.11 6.68 -10.21
C THR A 29 -11.31 6.39 -11.49
N LEU A 30 -10.46 7.33 -11.90
CA LEU A 30 -9.54 7.08 -13.01
C LEU A 30 -8.31 6.34 -12.49
N ARG A 31 -8.13 5.09 -12.92
CA ARG A 31 -6.96 4.27 -12.65
C ARG A 31 -5.91 4.51 -13.73
N LEU A 32 -4.70 4.88 -13.31
CA LEU A 32 -3.55 5.09 -14.17
C LEU A 32 -2.53 3.97 -13.97
N GLY A 33 -1.76 3.66 -15.02
CA GLY A 33 -0.61 2.78 -14.90
C GLY A 33 0.49 3.44 -14.05
N HIS A 34 1.06 2.70 -13.11
CA HIS A 34 2.20 3.15 -12.32
C HIS A 34 3.50 2.53 -12.84
N TYR A 35 4.57 3.33 -12.93
CA TYR A 35 5.90 2.82 -13.25
C TYR A 35 6.59 2.34 -11.97
N GLN A 36 6.68 1.03 -11.77
CA GLN A 36 7.42 0.48 -10.63
C GLN A 36 8.93 0.67 -10.83
N HIS A 37 9.60 1.27 -9.85
CA HIS A 37 11.06 1.24 -9.78
C HIS A 37 11.51 -0.18 -9.45
N LYS A 38 12.27 -0.81 -10.35
CA LYS A 38 12.69 -2.22 -10.24
C LYS A 38 13.57 -2.53 -9.01
N ASP A 39 14.15 -1.50 -8.39
CA ASP A 39 15.21 -1.67 -7.38
C ASP A 39 14.76 -1.43 -5.93
N ILE A 40 13.45 -1.30 -5.66
CA ILE A 40 12.94 -1.10 -4.29
C ILE A 40 12.41 -2.43 -3.75
N GLN A 41 13.31 -3.39 -3.51
CA GLN A 41 13.02 -4.47 -2.59
C GLN A 41 13.45 -4.02 -1.20
N ARG A 42 12.49 -3.66 -0.35
CA ARG A 42 12.73 -3.37 1.06
C ARG A 42 12.00 -4.41 1.88
N GLU A 43 12.75 -5.16 2.67
CA GLU A 43 12.15 -5.99 3.71
C GLU A 43 11.46 -5.09 4.74
N PRO A 44 10.30 -5.51 5.29
CA PRO A 44 9.62 -4.75 6.31
C PRO A 44 10.45 -4.72 7.60
N LEU A 45 10.72 -3.50 8.10
CA LEU A 45 11.42 -3.26 9.36
C LEU A 45 10.41 -2.85 10.44
N LEU A 46 10.63 -3.35 11.65
CA LEU A 46 9.86 -2.98 12.82
C LEU A 46 10.78 -2.30 13.84
N PHE A 47 10.29 -1.29 14.54
CA PHE A 47 11.06 -0.56 15.55
C PHE A 47 10.21 -0.36 16.82
N ASP A 48 10.88 -0.38 17.96
CA ASP A 48 10.27 -0.02 19.24
C ASP A 48 10.42 1.48 19.47
N LEU A 49 9.33 2.23 19.32
CA LEU A 49 9.35 3.69 19.48
C LEU A 49 9.56 4.16 20.93
N GLN A 50 9.34 3.30 21.93
CA GLN A 50 9.54 3.66 23.33
C GLN A 50 11.03 3.55 23.70
N ASN A 51 11.65 2.42 23.36
CA ASN A 51 13.03 2.13 23.73
C ASN A 51 14.06 2.54 22.66
N ASP A 52 13.63 2.72 21.41
CA ASP A 52 14.45 3.19 20.28
C ASP A 52 13.73 4.30 19.48
N PRO A 53 13.58 5.51 20.06
CA PRO A 53 12.96 6.65 19.36
C PRO A 53 13.68 7.05 18.08
N GLN A 54 14.97 6.71 17.96
CA GLN A 54 15.80 7.04 16.81
C GLN A 54 15.80 5.93 15.74
N GLN A 55 15.07 4.84 15.95
CA GLN A 55 14.92 3.72 14.99
C GLN A 55 16.27 3.18 14.50
N GLN A 56 17.25 3.10 15.40
CA GLN A 56 18.59 2.60 15.08
C GLN A 56 18.68 1.06 15.10
N LYS A 57 17.77 0.40 15.82
CA LYS A 57 17.79 -1.04 16.09
C LYS A 57 16.48 -1.69 15.62
N PRO A 58 16.48 -2.30 14.43
CA PRO A 58 15.35 -3.08 13.97
C PRO A 58 15.01 -4.21 14.95
N LEU A 59 13.72 -4.34 15.27
CA LEU A 59 13.17 -5.41 16.09
C LEU A 59 12.94 -6.65 15.23
N GLN A 60 13.58 -7.76 15.61
CA GLN A 60 13.41 -9.08 14.99
C GLN A 60 12.60 -9.98 15.93
N ASP A 61 11.31 -9.70 16.06
CA ASP A 61 10.36 -10.53 16.82
C ASP A 61 9.20 -10.94 15.91
N GLU A 62 9.13 -12.22 15.57
CA GLU A 62 8.09 -12.78 14.69
C GLU A 62 6.70 -12.69 15.31
N THR A 63 6.57 -12.73 16.64
CA THR A 63 5.28 -12.59 17.33
C THR A 63 4.74 -11.17 17.16
N VAL A 64 5.60 -10.17 17.35
CA VAL A 64 5.19 -8.77 17.18
C VAL A 64 4.93 -8.46 15.71
N LYS A 65 5.73 -9.01 14.80
CA LYS A 65 5.53 -8.87 13.35
C LYS A 65 4.18 -9.43 12.90
N GLN A 66 3.82 -10.64 13.33
CA GLN A 66 2.50 -11.24 13.08
C GLN A 66 1.37 -10.34 13.61
N ARG A 67 1.48 -9.88 14.85
CA ARG A 67 0.49 -8.96 15.45
C ARG A 67 0.33 -7.68 14.63
N MET A 68 1.42 -7.10 14.14
CA MET A 68 1.36 -5.89 13.29
C MET A 68 0.70 -6.18 11.94
N HIS A 69 0.99 -7.32 11.31
CA HIS A 69 0.32 -7.74 10.08
C HIS A 69 -1.18 -7.91 10.27
N GLU A 70 -1.63 -8.50 11.37
CA GLU A 70 -3.06 -8.64 11.69
C GLU A 70 -3.75 -7.29 11.87
N HIS A 71 -3.13 -6.36 12.61
CA HIS A 71 -3.66 -5.01 12.76
C HIS A 71 -3.75 -4.27 11.42
N MET A 72 -2.72 -4.41 10.58
CA MET A 72 -2.68 -3.80 9.25
C MET A 72 -3.79 -4.38 8.37
N ALA A 73 -3.93 -5.71 8.30
CA ALA A 73 -4.97 -6.37 7.52
C ALA A 73 -6.38 -5.93 7.93
N ARG A 74 -6.63 -5.79 9.24
CA ARG A 74 -7.89 -5.29 9.77
C ARG A 74 -8.16 -3.86 9.33
N LEU A 75 -7.21 -2.94 9.52
CA LEU A 75 -7.37 -1.55 9.10
C LEU A 75 -7.59 -1.44 7.59
N MET A 76 -6.82 -2.18 6.79
CA MET A 76 -6.98 -2.20 5.34
C MET A 76 -8.37 -2.67 4.93
N LYS A 77 -8.94 -3.66 5.64
CA LYS A 77 -10.31 -4.11 5.41
C LYS A 77 -11.33 -3.04 5.80
N ASP A 78 -11.17 -2.41 6.96
CA ASP A 78 -12.09 -1.38 7.46
C ASP A 78 -12.16 -0.16 6.53
N TYR A 79 -11.08 0.13 5.81
CA TYR A 79 -10.98 1.25 4.86
C TYR A 79 -11.17 0.85 3.37
N ASP A 80 -11.58 -0.38 3.06
CA ASP A 80 -11.73 -0.89 1.68
C ASP A 80 -10.48 -0.66 0.82
N ALA A 81 -9.31 -0.99 1.38
CA ALA A 81 -8.03 -0.82 0.72
C ALA A 81 -7.94 -1.67 -0.57
N PRO A 82 -7.26 -1.15 -1.61
CA PRO A 82 -7.13 -1.86 -2.88
C PRO A 82 -6.26 -3.12 -2.73
N ALA A 83 -6.52 -4.13 -3.56
CA ALA A 83 -5.83 -5.43 -3.51
C ALA A 83 -4.31 -5.29 -3.65
N GLU A 84 -3.84 -4.36 -4.48
CA GLU A 84 -2.43 -4.07 -4.71
C GLU A 84 -1.70 -3.63 -3.43
N SER A 85 -2.42 -3.00 -2.47
CA SER A 85 -1.84 -2.66 -1.18
C SER A 85 -1.56 -3.89 -0.31
N TYR A 86 -2.37 -4.95 -0.42
CA TYR A 86 -2.13 -6.20 0.31
C TYR A 86 -0.88 -6.90 -0.23
N GLU A 87 -0.73 -6.95 -1.55
CA GLU A 87 0.46 -7.50 -2.22
C GLU A 87 1.73 -6.75 -1.83
N CYS A 88 1.67 -5.41 -1.81
CA CYS A 88 2.79 -4.57 -1.40
C CYS A 88 3.23 -4.83 0.05
N MET A 89 2.28 -5.17 0.92
CA MET A 89 2.54 -5.45 2.34
C MET A 89 2.88 -6.93 2.61
N GLY A 90 2.90 -7.79 1.57
CA GLY A 90 3.11 -9.22 1.73
C GLY A 90 2.00 -9.94 2.49
N LEU A 91 0.79 -9.35 2.52
CA LEU A 91 -0.38 -9.91 3.20
C LEU A 91 -1.23 -10.70 2.20
N THR A 92 -1.77 -11.85 2.62
CA THR A 92 -2.75 -12.57 1.81
C THR A 92 -4.08 -11.83 1.87
N HIS A 93 -4.61 -11.46 0.70
CA HIS A 93 -5.94 -10.89 0.59
C HIS A 93 -6.99 -11.98 0.84
N THR A 94 -7.28 -12.26 2.11
CA THR A 94 -8.33 -13.21 2.49
C THR A 94 -9.69 -12.53 2.32
N MET A 95 -10.19 -12.54 1.09
CA MET A 95 -11.60 -12.30 0.77
C MET A 95 -12.46 -13.38 1.43
N THR A 96 -12.71 -13.24 2.73
CA THR A 96 -13.75 -14.01 3.40
C THR A 96 -15.07 -13.36 3.03
N LYS A 97 -15.80 -14.12 2.22
CA LYS A 97 -17.14 -13.92 1.66
C LYS A 97 -18.17 -13.41 2.66
#